data_AF-A0A2S9PXK6-F1
#
_entry.id   AF-A0A2S9PXK6-F1
#
_cell.length_a   1.000
_cell.length_b   1.000
_cell.length_c   1.000
_cell.angle_alpha   90.00
_cell.angle_beta   90.00
_cell.angle_gamma   90.00
#
_symmetry.space_group_name_H-M   'P 1'
#
loop_
_entity.id
_entity.type
_entity.pdbx_description
1 polymer ?
#
loop_
_entity_poly.entity_id
_entity_poly.type
_entity_poly.pdbx_seq_one_letter_code
_entity_poly.pdbx_strand_id
1 'polypeptide(L)'
;LPGGAPAPWATQPDPAAEGAPAADEAPDAEPEPESEPVAEPEPVGVPESEHAPESGSESGSESGSGPAVEPEPASDAVPAPEAAAPEAVAPEGAPDEPAPAAGHETGVPPGDEHPHISYVLRVNGADRPVADAWIGESLLYVLRERLGLAGAKDGCSQGECGACNVQVDGRLVASCLVPAATAAGSDVTTVEGLAEHGEPSDVQRALARCGAVQCGFCIPGMAMTVHDLLEGNHAPSELETRKALCGNLCRCSGYRGVLDAVREVVAERGASAAAAAEAAEAERAARADAAAPGDGQPRIPHQIPHPHDGGTA
;
A
#
# COMPACT_ATOMS: atom_id res chain seq x y z
N LEU A 1 -5.03 15.12 13.33
CA LEU A 1 -5.42 15.93 14.50
C LEU A 1 -6.93 15.82 14.67
N PRO A 2 -7.47 15.59 15.87
CA PRO A 2 -8.91 15.66 16.07
C PRO A 2 -9.37 17.10 15.86
N GLY A 3 -10.45 17.30 15.09
CA GLY A 3 -11.02 18.64 14.81
C GLY A 3 -10.80 19.22 13.41
N GLY A 4 -10.39 18.41 12.40
CA GLY A 4 -10.39 18.84 11.00
C GLY A 4 -9.36 19.92 10.64
N ALA A 5 -8.38 20.18 11.51
CA ALA A 5 -7.29 21.09 11.19
C ALA A 5 -6.41 20.48 10.08
N PRO A 6 -6.14 21.22 8.98
CA PRO A 6 -5.26 20.74 7.92
C PRO A 6 -3.84 20.56 8.45
N ALA A 7 -3.16 19.54 7.93
CA ALA A 7 -1.78 19.25 8.33
C ALA A 7 -0.84 20.42 7.95
N PRO A 8 0.19 20.73 8.76
CA PRO A 8 1.02 21.92 8.58
C PRO A 8 1.82 21.94 7.27
N TRP A 9 1.92 20.82 6.56
CA TRP A 9 2.55 20.73 5.24
C TRP A 9 1.60 21.05 4.07
N ALA A 10 0.30 21.23 4.32
CA ALA A 10 -0.72 21.49 3.29
C ALA A 10 -0.91 23.00 2.95
N THR A 11 -0.03 23.89 3.41
CA THR A 11 -0.12 25.34 3.19
C THR A 11 1.04 25.89 2.36
N GLN A 12 1.22 25.34 1.17
CA GLN A 12 2.01 25.98 0.12
C GLN A 12 1.04 26.46 -0.97
N PRO A 13 1.04 27.75 -1.36
CA PRO A 13 0.18 28.24 -2.42
C PRO A 13 0.61 27.70 -3.79
N ASP A 14 -0.38 27.26 -4.57
CA ASP A 14 -0.24 26.69 -5.91
C ASP A 14 0.11 27.81 -6.92
N PRO A 15 1.23 27.72 -7.68
CA PRO A 15 1.64 28.77 -8.62
C PRO A 15 0.86 28.80 -9.94
N ALA A 16 -0.20 28.02 -10.10
CA ALA A 16 -0.95 27.89 -11.36
C ALA A 16 -2.21 28.76 -11.48
N ALA A 17 -2.42 29.74 -10.60
CA ALA A 17 -3.63 30.58 -10.59
C ALA A 17 -3.45 31.93 -11.31
N GLU A 18 -2.91 31.97 -12.54
CA GLU A 18 -3.06 33.15 -13.40
C GLU A 18 -3.27 32.74 -14.88
N GLY A 19 -4.49 32.98 -15.39
CA GLY A 19 -4.74 33.21 -16.83
C GLY A 19 -5.40 32.08 -17.62
N ALA A 20 -6.72 31.93 -17.50
CA ALA A 20 -7.53 31.21 -18.50
C ALA A 20 -8.18 32.23 -19.47
N PRO A 21 -7.95 32.16 -20.79
CA PRO A 21 -8.78 32.89 -21.75
C PRO A 21 -10.09 32.13 -22.05
N ALA A 22 -11.09 32.91 -22.46
CA ALA A 22 -12.50 32.55 -22.60
C ALA A 22 -12.79 31.39 -23.58
N ALA A 23 -13.86 30.66 -23.27
CA ALA A 23 -14.40 29.57 -24.08
C ALA A 23 -14.93 30.07 -25.42
N ASP A 24 -14.50 29.43 -26.51
CA ASP A 24 -15.05 29.56 -27.84
C ASP A 24 -16.00 28.38 -28.13
N GLU A 25 -17.01 28.67 -28.94
CA GLU A 25 -18.26 27.94 -29.17
C GLU A 25 -18.03 26.54 -29.80
N ALA A 26 -18.73 25.52 -29.28
CA ALA A 26 -18.71 24.16 -29.85
C ALA A 26 -19.68 24.04 -31.05
N PRO A 27 -19.27 23.46 -32.19
CA PRO A 27 -20.22 23.17 -33.28
C PRO A 27 -21.01 21.88 -33.03
N ASP A 28 -22.29 21.93 -33.44
CA ASP A 28 -23.31 20.88 -33.37
C ASP A 28 -22.83 19.48 -33.78
N ALA A 29 -23.19 18.48 -32.96
CA ALA A 29 -23.00 17.06 -33.25
C ALA A 29 -24.16 16.52 -34.12
N GLU A 30 -23.84 15.89 -35.25
CA GLU A 30 -24.79 15.15 -36.08
C GLU A 30 -25.25 13.84 -35.40
N PRO A 31 -26.48 13.34 -35.69
CA PRO A 31 -27.04 12.16 -35.02
C PRO A 31 -26.47 10.83 -35.55
N GLU A 32 -26.13 9.92 -34.64
CA GLU A 32 -25.67 8.56 -34.97
C GLU A 32 -26.80 7.63 -35.46
N PRO A 33 -26.52 6.67 -36.36
CA PRO A 33 -27.53 5.74 -36.87
C PRO A 33 -27.81 4.56 -35.91
N GLU A 34 -29.08 4.20 -35.81
CA GLU A 34 -29.63 3.13 -34.97
C GLU A 34 -29.11 1.73 -35.35
N SER A 35 -28.66 0.95 -34.36
CA SER A 35 -28.22 -0.45 -34.53
C SER A 35 -29.35 -1.44 -34.23
N GLU A 36 -29.62 -2.37 -35.16
CA GLU A 36 -30.60 -3.44 -35.05
C GLU A 36 -30.28 -4.50 -33.97
N PRO A 37 -31.29 -5.21 -33.40
CA PRO A 37 -31.09 -6.12 -32.27
C PRO A 37 -30.51 -7.48 -32.69
N VAL A 38 -29.51 -7.95 -31.94
CA VAL A 38 -28.89 -9.28 -32.08
C VAL A 38 -29.69 -10.32 -31.30
N ALA A 39 -30.00 -11.45 -31.94
CA ALA A 39 -30.77 -12.56 -31.39
C ALA A 39 -30.02 -13.33 -30.27
N GLU A 40 -30.77 -13.75 -29.23
CA GLU A 40 -30.30 -14.57 -28.11
C GLU A 40 -30.02 -16.02 -28.54
N PRO A 41 -28.95 -16.69 -28.03
CA PRO A 41 -28.72 -18.10 -28.29
C PRO A 41 -29.49 -19.02 -27.31
N GLU A 42 -30.06 -20.09 -27.85
CA GLU A 42 -30.85 -21.11 -27.13
C GLU A 42 -30.03 -21.98 -26.15
N PRO A 43 -30.66 -22.53 -25.08
CA PRO A 43 -29.95 -23.31 -24.06
C PRO A 43 -29.61 -24.73 -24.52
N VAL A 44 -28.36 -25.13 -24.27
CA VAL A 44 -27.83 -26.49 -24.52
C VAL A 44 -28.27 -27.44 -23.39
N GLY A 45 -28.89 -28.56 -23.77
CA GLY A 45 -29.43 -29.57 -22.87
C GLY A 45 -28.38 -30.38 -22.09
N VAL A 46 -28.77 -30.77 -20.87
CA VAL A 46 -28.02 -31.66 -19.97
C VAL A 46 -28.56 -33.08 -20.13
N PRO A 47 -27.73 -34.15 -20.25
CA PRO A 47 -28.23 -35.51 -20.27
C PRO A 47 -28.47 -36.04 -18.85
N GLU A 48 -29.61 -36.71 -18.69
CA GLU A 48 -30.01 -37.49 -17.51
C GLU A 48 -29.09 -38.70 -17.26
N SER A 49 -28.89 -39.03 -15.98
CA SER A 49 -28.63 -40.41 -15.56
C SER A 49 -29.36 -40.71 -14.25
N GLU A 50 -30.19 -41.74 -14.34
CA GLU A 50 -31.12 -42.28 -13.35
C GLU A 50 -30.38 -42.98 -12.19
N HIS A 51 -30.86 -42.84 -10.94
CA HIS A 51 -31.18 -43.93 -9.98
C HIS A 51 -31.51 -43.35 -8.58
N ALA A 52 -32.77 -43.52 -8.15
CA ALA A 52 -33.25 -43.40 -6.76
C ALA A 52 -33.31 -44.81 -6.11
N PRO A 53 -33.49 -44.94 -4.77
CA PRO A 53 -34.84 -44.92 -4.16
C PRO A 53 -34.91 -44.18 -2.79
N GLU A 54 -35.93 -43.35 -2.55
CA GLU A 54 -37.23 -43.54 -1.84
C GLU A 54 -37.24 -43.34 -0.31
N SER A 55 -38.01 -42.33 0.15
CA SER A 55 -39.02 -42.37 1.24
C SER A 55 -39.70 -40.99 1.34
N GLY A 56 -40.98 -40.83 0.97
CA GLY A 56 -42.17 -40.69 1.86
C GLY A 56 -42.17 -39.37 2.67
N SER A 57 -43.17 -38.48 2.70
CA SER A 57 -44.63 -38.56 2.48
C SER A 57 -45.24 -37.15 2.32
N GLU A 58 -46.29 -37.04 1.49
CA GLU A 58 -47.56 -36.27 1.58
C GLU A 58 -47.75 -35.24 2.73
N SER A 59 -48.45 -34.09 2.64
CA SER A 59 -49.39 -33.46 1.69
C SER A 59 -49.77 -32.07 2.26
N GLY A 60 -50.32 -31.16 1.45
CA GLY A 60 -51.22 -30.09 1.94
C GLY A 60 -51.07 -28.72 1.28
N SER A 61 -51.99 -28.42 0.38
CA SER A 61 -52.25 -27.15 -0.30
C SER A 61 -52.71 -26.03 0.65
N GLU A 62 -52.45 -24.75 0.32
CA GLU A 62 -53.46 -23.80 -0.18
C GLU A 62 -52.89 -22.38 -0.40
N SER A 63 -53.62 -21.67 -1.28
CA SER A 63 -53.40 -20.38 -1.93
C SER A 63 -53.42 -19.16 -0.98
N GLY A 64 -52.79 -18.05 -1.40
CA GLY A 64 -53.00 -16.75 -0.77
C GLY A 64 -52.20 -15.60 -1.42
N SER A 65 -52.84 -14.87 -2.33
CA SER A 65 -52.38 -13.62 -2.93
C SER A 65 -52.04 -12.54 -1.89
N GLY A 66 -50.90 -11.85 -2.05
CA GLY A 66 -50.56 -10.64 -1.30
C GLY A 66 -50.70 -9.38 -2.18
N PRO A 67 -51.35 -8.29 -1.73
CA PRO A 67 -51.36 -7.04 -2.46
C PRO A 67 -50.24 -6.08 -2.02
N ALA A 68 -49.88 -5.21 -2.96
CA ALA A 68 -48.94 -4.11 -2.85
C ALA A 68 -49.41 -3.01 -1.87
N VAL A 69 -48.44 -2.30 -1.28
CA VAL A 69 -48.68 -1.09 -0.48
C VAL A 69 -47.80 0.04 -1.03
N GLU A 70 -48.44 1.14 -1.45
CA GLU A 70 -47.85 2.42 -1.83
C GLU A 70 -47.50 3.29 -0.59
N PRO A 71 -46.61 4.31 -0.72
CA PRO A 71 -46.04 5.05 0.41
C PRO A 71 -46.69 6.43 0.67
N GLU A 72 -46.10 7.17 1.63
CA GLU A 72 -46.21 8.62 1.98
C GLU A 72 -46.88 8.92 3.36
N PRO A 73 -46.63 10.08 4.03
CA PRO A 73 -45.52 11.06 3.94
C PRO A 73 -44.95 11.54 5.30
N ALA A 74 -44.01 12.48 5.21
CA ALA A 74 -43.22 13.16 6.23
C ALA A 74 -43.97 14.09 7.21
N SER A 75 -43.47 14.20 8.44
CA SER A 75 -43.05 15.45 9.12
C SER A 75 -42.74 15.19 10.61
N ASP A 76 -41.63 15.69 11.15
CA ASP A 76 -41.71 16.65 12.25
C ASP A 76 -40.35 17.29 12.57
N ALA A 77 -40.43 18.56 12.96
CA ALA A 77 -39.33 19.49 13.13
C ALA A 77 -38.57 19.28 14.45
N VAL A 78 -37.24 19.49 14.41
CA VAL A 78 -36.37 19.47 15.59
C VAL A 78 -36.11 20.91 16.04
N PRO A 79 -36.37 21.31 17.31
CA PRO A 79 -35.98 22.61 17.81
C PRO A 79 -34.52 22.61 18.30
N ALA A 80 -33.84 23.72 18.05
CA ALA A 80 -32.46 24.02 18.44
C ALA A 80 -32.33 24.37 19.95
N PRO A 81 -31.17 24.14 20.58
CA PRO A 81 -30.91 24.65 21.93
C PRO A 81 -30.29 26.07 21.92
N GLU A 82 -30.86 26.94 22.74
CA GLU A 82 -30.39 28.31 23.02
C GLU A 82 -29.16 28.34 23.93
N ALA A 83 -28.30 29.33 23.66
CA ALA A 83 -27.09 29.65 24.40
C ALA A 83 -27.40 30.49 25.65
N ALA A 84 -26.72 30.19 26.76
CA ALA A 84 -26.66 31.08 27.92
C ALA A 84 -25.28 31.03 28.59
N ALA A 85 -24.68 32.20 28.81
CA ALA A 85 -23.55 32.49 29.69
C ALA A 85 -23.61 34.00 30.04
N PRO A 86 -22.90 34.51 31.06
CA PRO A 86 -22.44 33.91 32.33
C PRO A 86 -22.87 34.76 33.55
N GLU A 87 -22.71 34.23 34.77
CA GLU A 87 -22.72 35.07 35.98
C GLU A 87 -21.48 34.76 36.85
N ALA A 88 -20.83 35.83 37.30
CA ALA A 88 -19.58 35.80 38.06
C ALA A 88 -19.81 36.42 39.44
N VAL A 89 -19.34 35.75 40.50
CA VAL A 89 -18.98 36.38 41.79
C VAL A 89 -17.86 35.57 42.47
N ALA A 90 -16.85 36.25 42.99
CA ALA A 90 -15.71 35.74 43.80
C ALA A 90 -15.59 36.61 45.08
N PRO A 91 -14.60 36.46 46.02
CA PRO A 91 -13.65 35.38 46.32
C PRO A 91 -13.54 35.04 47.85
N GLU A 92 -12.60 34.13 48.19
CA GLU A 92 -11.63 34.17 49.33
C GLU A 92 -11.49 32.86 50.15
N GLY A 93 -10.25 32.34 50.18
CA GLY A 93 -9.77 31.25 51.04
C GLY A 93 -8.36 30.80 50.62
N ALA A 94 -7.35 31.15 51.40
CA ALA A 94 -5.90 31.06 51.14
C ALA A 94 -5.31 29.61 51.17
N PRO A 95 -4.03 29.40 50.79
CA PRO A 95 -3.48 28.11 50.34
C PRO A 95 -2.91 27.25 51.47
N ASP A 96 -3.05 25.92 51.35
CA ASP A 96 -2.32 24.94 52.17
C ASP A 96 -1.05 24.47 51.39
N GLU A 97 0.09 24.48 52.07
CA GLU A 97 1.41 24.08 51.54
C GLU A 97 1.46 22.56 51.24
N PRO A 98 2.25 22.10 50.25
CA PRO A 98 2.36 20.68 49.94
C PRO A 98 3.31 19.97 50.89
N ALA A 99 2.83 18.88 51.52
CA ALA A 99 3.64 17.93 52.27
C ALA A 99 4.66 17.19 51.34
N PRO A 100 5.83 16.76 51.86
CA PRO A 100 6.94 16.31 51.03
C PRO A 100 6.67 14.95 50.38
N ALA A 101 7.15 14.80 49.15
CA ALA A 101 7.09 13.60 48.33
C ALA A 101 7.74 12.40 49.04
N ALA A 102 6.89 11.45 49.45
CA ALA A 102 7.28 10.08 49.75
C ALA A 102 7.08 9.24 48.47
N GLY A 103 8.02 8.31 48.26
CA GLY A 103 8.24 7.47 47.06
C GLY A 103 7.03 7.17 46.19
N HIS A 104 7.20 7.40 44.89
CA HIS A 104 6.34 6.80 43.87
C HIS A 104 6.66 5.30 43.80
N GLU A 105 6.12 4.53 44.74
CA GLU A 105 5.98 3.09 44.58
C GLU A 105 4.99 2.88 43.45
N THR A 106 5.48 2.41 42.30
CA THR A 106 4.64 1.96 41.18
C THR A 106 3.94 0.67 41.59
N GLY A 107 2.95 0.81 42.46
CA GLY A 107 1.99 -0.24 42.77
C GLY A 107 0.97 -0.28 41.65
N VAL A 108 1.16 -1.21 40.71
CA VAL A 108 0.13 -1.60 39.75
C VAL A 108 -1.12 -1.97 40.56
N PRO A 109 -2.29 -1.33 40.35
CA PRO A 109 -3.49 -1.70 41.07
C PRO A 109 -3.82 -3.18 40.77
N PRO A 110 -4.30 -3.95 41.75
CA PRO A 110 -4.67 -5.34 41.52
C PRO A 110 -5.95 -5.35 40.68
N GLY A 111 -5.83 -5.58 39.37
CA GLY A 111 -7.01 -5.66 38.50
C GLY A 111 -6.81 -5.57 37.00
N ASP A 112 -5.62 -5.26 36.46
CA ASP A 112 -5.44 -5.31 35.01
C ASP A 112 -5.33 -6.78 34.55
N GLU A 113 -6.43 -7.28 33.98
CA GLU A 113 -6.54 -8.62 33.37
C GLU A 113 -5.74 -8.73 32.05
N HIS A 114 -5.05 -7.66 31.68
CA HIS A 114 -4.33 -7.48 30.43
C HIS A 114 -2.85 -7.21 30.74
N PRO A 115 -1.98 -8.24 30.66
CA PRO A 115 -0.56 -8.04 30.95
C PRO A 115 0.09 -7.14 29.89
N HIS A 116 0.89 -6.18 30.36
CA HIS A 116 1.62 -5.23 29.53
C HIS A 116 3.10 -5.60 29.41
N ILE A 117 3.71 -5.21 28.29
CA ILE A 117 5.11 -5.44 27.98
C ILE A 117 5.69 -4.25 27.21
N SER A 118 7.01 -4.05 27.34
CA SER A 118 7.75 -3.09 26.53
C SER A 118 8.77 -3.81 25.65
N TYR A 119 8.91 -3.39 24.39
CA TYR A 119 9.80 -3.99 23.41
C TYR A 119 10.22 -2.96 22.35
N VAL A 120 11.12 -3.35 21.44
CA VAL A 120 11.56 -2.51 20.32
C VAL A 120 11.18 -3.19 19.02
N LEU A 121 10.58 -2.44 18.10
CA LEU A 121 10.34 -2.86 16.72
C LEU A 121 11.30 -2.13 15.80
N ARG A 122 11.91 -2.85 14.86
CA ARG A 122 12.68 -2.25 13.77
C ARG A 122 11.69 -1.98 12.63
N VAL A 123 11.28 -0.73 12.43
CA VAL A 123 10.26 -0.38 11.43
C VAL A 123 10.82 0.61 10.41
N ASN A 124 10.79 0.24 9.13
CA ASN A 124 11.35 1.02 8.01
C ASN A 124 12.81 1.43 8.28
N GLY A 125 13.62 0.48 8.78
CA GLY A 125 15.03 0.70 9.11
C GLY A 125 15.30 1.53 10.38
N ALA A 126 14.28 1.88 11.17
CA ALA A 126 14.44 2.64 12.41
C ALA A 126 13.96 1.84 13.63
N ASP A 127 14.73 1.88 14.72
CA ASP A 127 14.33 1.27 15.99
C ASP A 127 13.28 2.14 16.68
N ARG A 128 12.14 1.54 17.00
CA ARG A 128 10.98 2.20 17.60
C ARG A 128 10.60 1.52 18.91
N PRO A 129 10.86 2.18 20.07
CA PRO A 129 10.45 1.62 21.35
C PRO A 129 8.93 1.68 21.50
N VAL A 130 8.35 0.58 21.94
CA VAL A 130 6.95 0.43 22.30
C VAL A 130 6.90 0.15 23.79
N ALA A 131 6.47 1.14 24.57
CA ALA A 131 6.43 1.05 26.04
C ALA A 131 5.02 0.75 26.52
N ASP A 132 4.90 -0.12 27.53
CA ASP A 132 3.62 -0.40 28.21
C ASP A 132 2.49 -0.79 27.24
N ALA A 133 2.78 -1.70 26.30
CA ALA A 133 1.80 -2.23 25.36
C ALA A 133 1.10 -3.46 25.92
N TRP A 134 -0.22 -3.51 25.73
CA TRP A 134 -0.95 -4.73 26.02
C TRP A 134 -0.45 -5.86 25.11
N ILE A 135 -0.20 -7.04 25.67
CA ILE A 135 0.36 -8.18 24.93
C ILE A 135 -0.51 -8.62 23.74
N GLY A 136 -1.81 -8.32 23.77
CA GLY A 136 -2.78 -8.64 22.73
C GLY A 136 -2.89 -7.60 21.62
N GLU A 137 -2.16 -6.49 21.68
CA GLU A 137 -2.17 -5.50 20.60
C GLU A 137 -1.62 -6.13 19.30
N SER A 138 -2.38 -5.97 18.21
CA SER A 138 -1.93 -6.39 16.89
C SER A 138 -0.82 -5.47 16.37
N LEU A 139 0.01 -5.99 15.47
CA LEU A 139 1.06 -5.21 14.80
C LEU A 139 0.43 -4.02 14.06
N LEU A 140 -0.75 -4.21 13.46
CA LEU A 140 -1.52 -3.12 12.85
C LEU A 140 -1.82 -1.99 13.85
N TYR A 141 -2.32 -2.34 15.04
CA TYR A 141 -2.66 -1.37 16.08
C TYR A 141 -1.41 -0.60 16.53
N VAL A 142 -0.33 -1.31 16.82
CA VAL A 142 0.93 -0.69 17.26
C VAL A 142 1.50 0.25 16.19
N LEU A 143 1.57 -0.19 14.93
CA LEU A 143 2.07 0.65 13.84
C LEU A 143 1.27 1.96 13.72
N ARG A 144 -0.05 1.87 13.75
CA ARG A 144 -0.93 3.02 13.51
C ARG A 144 -1.07 3.92 14.72
N GLU A 145 -1.49 3.34 15.85
CA GLU A 145 -2.01 4.10 16.97
C GLU A 145 -0.90 4.46 17.97
N ARG A 146 0.16 3.64 18.07
CA ARG A 146 1.33 3.93 18.92
C ARG A 146 2.46 4.62 18.16
N LEU A 147 2.76 4.16 16.95
CA LEU A 147 3.92 4.63 16.17
C LEU A 147 3.55 5.68 15.10
N GLY A 148 2.26 5.96 14.89
CA GLY A 148 1.78 6.97 13.96
C GLY A 148 1.93 6.61 12.47
N LEU A 149 2.30 5.38 12.15
CA LEU A 149 2.43 4.87 10.78
C LEU A 149 1.06 4.41 10.28
N ALA A 150 0.29 5.38 9.81
CA ALA A 150 -1.10 5.19 9.46
C ALA A 150 -1.32 4.55 8.08
N GLY A 151 -0.27 4.22 7.32
CA GLY A 151 -0.33 3.65 5.98
C GLY A 151 -1.12 2.35 5.93
N ALA A 152 -0.75 1.36 6.72
CA ALA A 152 -1.54 0.13 6.87
C ALA A 152 -2.92 0.45 7.45
N LYS A 153 -3.98 -0.18 6.92
CA LYS A 153 -5.36 0.12 7.27
C LYS A 153 -6.08 -1.07 7.89
N ASP A 154 -6.94 -0.78 8.85
CA ASP A 154 -7.91 -1.76 9.36
C ASP A 154 -9.16 -1.74 8.49
N GLY A 155 -9.27 -2.72 7.58
CA GLY A 155 -10.46 -2.89 6.74
C GLY A 155 -11.44 -3.93 7.27
N CYS A 156 -10.93 -5.06 7.78
CA CYS A 156 -11.77 -6.16 8.27
C CYS A 156 -11.30 -6.75 9.60
N SER A 157 -10.05 -6.53 10.04
CA SER A 157 -9.46 -7.19 11.21
C SER A 157 -9.51 -8.74 11.23
N GLN A 158 -9.71 -9.39 10.08
CA GLN A 158 -9.77 -10.87 9.95
C GLN A 158 -8.74 -11.44 8.97
N GLY A 159 -7.81 -10.61 8.47
CA GLY A 159 -6.76 -11.03 7.52
C GLY A 159 -7.23 -11.29 6.08
N GLU A 160 -8.49 -10.95 5.74
CA GLU A 160 -9.07 -11.26 4.43
C GLU A 160 -8.91 -10.14 3.39
N CYS A 161 -8.97 -8.88 3.81
CA CYS A 161 -9.02 -7.75 2.87
C CYS A 161 -7.66 -7.24 2.37
N GLY A 162 -6.55 -7.62 3.03
CA GLY A 162 -5.19 -7.21 2.66
C GLY A 162 -4.82 -5.75 2.90
N ALA A 163 -5.76 -4.88 3.31
CA ALA A 163 -5.49 -3.45 3.52
C ALA A 163 -4.44 -3.17 4.61
N CYS A 164 -4.19 -4.16 5.48
CA CYS A 164 -3.20 -4.11 6.56
C CYS A 164 -1.85 -4.76 6.20
N ASN A 165 -1.64 -5.14 4.94
CA ASN A 165 -0.42 -5.87 4.56
C ASN A 165 0.84 -5.02 4.84
N VAL A 166 1.83 -5.67 5.42
CA VAL A 166 3.19 -5.19 5.68
C VAL A 166 4.15 -6.35 5.44
N GLN A 167 5.45 -6.10 5.38
CA GLN A 167 6.45 -7.17 5.40
C GLN A 167 7.05 -7.31 6.81
N VAL A 168 7.23 -8.54 7.26
CA VAL A 168 8.00 -8.89 8.46
C VAL A 168 9.10 -9.86 8.03
N ASP A 169 10.36 -9.47 8.23
CA ASP A 169 11.54 -10.21 7.76
C ASP A 169 11.46 -10.58 6.27
N GLY A 170 11.02 -9.62 5.45
CA GLY A 170 10.84 -9.76 4.00
C GLY A 170 9.66 -10.64 3.58
N ARG A 171 8.76 -11.02 4.49
CA ARG A 171 7.56 -11.81 4.17
C ARG A 171 6.31 -10.96 4.31
N LEU A 172 5.47 -10.93 3.27
CA LEU A 172 4.16 -10.30 3.32
C LEU A 172 3.24 -10.97 4.36
N VAL A 173 2.68 -10.19 5.28
CA VAL A 173 1.75 -10.65 6.32
C VAL A 173 0.60 -9.68 6.53
N ALA A 174 -0.56 -10.20 6.94
CA ALA A 174 -1.68 -9.39 7.42
C ALA A 174 -1.40 -8.92 8.85
N SER A 175 -0.94 -7.67 9.02
CA SER A 175 -0.52 -7.15 10.34
C SER A 175 -1.62 -7.13 11.40
N CYS A 176 -2.91 -7.18 11.02
CA CYS A 176 -4.01 -7.29 11.98
C CYS A 176 -4.04 -8.63 12.73
N LEU A 177 -3.44 -9.68 12.17
CA LEU A 177 -3.40 -11.02 12.76
C LEU A 177 -2.06 -11.35 13.44
N VAL A 178 -1.10 -10.43 13.39
CA VAL A 178 0.22 -10.62 14.02
C VAL A 178 0.21 -9.94 15.38
N PRO A 179 0.42 -10.65 16.51
CA PRO A 179 0.65 -10.00 17.80
C PRO A 179 1.95 -9.19 17.75
N ALA A 180 1.89 -7.90 18.04
CA ALA A 180 3.02 -7.00 17.87
C ALA A 180 4.24 -7.41 18.72
N ALA A 181 3.99 -7.92 19.93
CA ALA A 181 5.03 -8.41 20.83
C ALA A 181 5.87 -9.56 20.22
N THR A 182 5.30 -10.35 19.30
CA THR A 182 6.02 -11.44 18.62
C THR A 182 6.91 -10.96 17.47
N ALA A 183 6.70 -9.73 16.99
CA ALA A 183 7.55 -9.10 15.97
C ALA A 183 8.73 -8.32 16.59
N ALA A 184 8.90 -8.38 17.92
CA ALA A 184 10.03 -7.77 18.60
C ALA A 184 11.35 -8.35 18.05
N GLY A 185 12.23 -7.46 17.57
CA GLY A 185 13.50 -7.85 16.95
C GLY A 185 13.43 -8.25 15.46
N SER A 186 12.25 -8.36 14.86
CA SER A 186 12.08 -8.52 13.40
C SER A 186 12.16 -7.17 12.68
N ASP A 187 12.54 -7.21 11.40
CA ASP A 187 12.49 -6.04 10.52
C ASP A 187 11.10 -5.93 9.87
N VAL A 188 10.43 -4.80 10.12
CA VAL A 188 9.07 -4.53 9.62
C VAL A 188 9.14 -3.42 8.57
N THR A 189 8.69 -3.72 7.36
CA THR A 189 8.55 -2.72 6.28
C THR A 189 7.07 -2.44 6.04
N THR A 190 6.69 -1.17 6.14
CA THR A 190 5.34 -0.67 5.83
C THR A 190 5.36 0.07 4.49
N VAL A 191 4.18 0.49 4.00
CA VAL A 191 4.09 1.25 2.73
C VAL A 191 4.93 2.53 2.76
N GLU A 192 5.06 3.18 3.91
CA GLU A 192 5.88 4.36 4.12
C GLU A 192 7.37 4.07 3.93
N GLY A 193 7.79 2.83 4.17
CA GLY A 193 9.16 2.36 3.99
C GLY A 193 9.52 2.01 2.55
N LEU A 194 8.56 1.94 1.63
CA LEU A 194 8.84 1.70 0.22
C LEU A 194 9.46 2.91 -0.47
N ALA A 195 9.24 4.12 0.05
CA ALA A 195 9.81 5.33 -0.50
C ALA A 195 11.31 5.40 -0.18
N GLU A 196 12.12 5.66 -1.20
CA GLU A 196 13.57 5.81 -1.07
C GLU A 196 13.96 7.27 -1.25
N HIS A 197 14.77 7.81 -0.35
CA HIS A 197 15.25 9.20 -0.41
C HIS A 197 14.13 10.27 -0.52
N GLY A 198 12.94 9.96 -0.01
CA GLY A 198 11.77 10.84 -0.08
C GLY A 198 10.98 10.72 -1.39
N GLU A 199 11.43 9.92 -2.33
CA GLU A 199 10.73 9.65 -3.59
C GLU A 199 9.89 8.38 -3.49
N PRO A 200 8.68 8.37 -4.08
CA PRO A 200 7.86 7.17 -4.11
C PRO A 200 8.53 6.05 -4.92
N SER A 201 8.34 4.81 -4.49
CA SER A 201 8.83 3.64 -5.23
C SER A 201 8.24 3.57 -6.65
N ASP A 202 8.87 2.79 -7.52
CA ASP A 202 8.33 2.48 -8.85
C ASP A 202 6.90 1.94 -8.78
N VAL A 203 6.61 1.03 -7.83
CA VAL A 203 5.26 0.51 -7.57
C VAL A 203 4.29 1.61 -7.17
N GLN A 204 4.67 2.50 -6.24
CA GLN A 204 3.81 3.60 -5.80
C GLN A 204 3.50 4.57 -6.95
N ARG A 205 4.50 4.93 -7.76
CA ARG A 205 4.33 5.80 -8.93
C ARG A 205 3.44 5.15 -9.98
N ALA A 206 3.66 3.88 -10.31
CA ALA A 206 2.86 3.16 -11.30
C ALA A 206 1.39 3.02 -10.86
N LEU A 207 1.12 2.69 -9.60
CA LEU A 207 -0.25 2.62 -9.07
C LEU A 207 -0.99 3.97 -9.21
N ALA A 208 -0.29 5.07 -8.96
CA ALA A 208 -0.85 6.41 -9.14
C ALA A 208 -1.12 6.72 -10.62
N ARG A 209 -0.15 6.47 -11.50
CA ARG A 209 -0.25 6.77 -12.95
C ARG A 209 -1.29 5.94 -13.67
N CYS A 210 -1.41 4.65 -13.35
CA CYS A 210 -2.33 3.73 -14.02
C CYS A 210 -3.76 3.79 -13.48
N GLY A 211 -4.10 4.78 -12.65
CA GLY A 211 -5.46 4.94 -12.12
C GLY A 211 -5.89 3.81 -11.17
N ALA A 212 -4.95 3.16 -10.48
CA ALA A 212 -5.29 2.15 -9.48
C ALA A 212 -5.96 2.77 -8.24
N VAL A 213 -5.73 4.06 -8.00
CA VAL A 213 -6.18 4.79 -6.81
C VAL A 213 -7.50 5.52 -7.08
N GLN A 214 -8.54 5.17 -6.32
CA GLN A 214 -9.78 5.97 -6.21
C GLN A 214 -9.94 6.49 -4.78
N CYS A 215 -10.66 5.76 -3.91
CA CYS A 215 -10.76 6.12 -2.49
C CYS A 215 -9.44 5.98 -1.72
N GLY A 216 -8.47 5.24 -2.27
CA GLY A 216 -7.13 5.07 -1.71
C GLY A 216 -7.01 4.08 -0.55
N PHE A 217 -8.11 3.60 0.05
CA PHE A 217 -8.06 2.84 1.30
C PHE A 217 -7.29 1.50 1.20
N CYS A 218 -7.51 0.74 0.14
CA CYS A 218 -6.82 -0.55 -0.08
C CYS A 218 -5.40 -0.40 -0.65
N ILE A 219 -5.03 0.78 -1.13
CA ILE A 219 -3.81 0.98 -1.93
C ILE A 219 -2.53 0.73 -1.14
N PRO A 220 -2.41 1.11 0.15
CA PRO A 220 -1.25 0.75 0.96
C PRO A 220 -0.92 -0.74 0.98
N GLY A 221 -1.90 -1.58 1.33
CA GLY A 221 -1.70 -3.03 1.37
C GLY A 221 -1.46 -3.64 0.00
N MET A 222 -2.11 -3.08 -1.03
CA MET A 222 -1.92 -3.50 -2.41
C MET A 222 -0.52 -3.15 -2.95
N ALA A 223 0.02 -1.98 -2.57
CA ALA A 223 1.39 -1.58 -2.89
C ALA A 223 2.41 -2.53 -2.26
N MET A 224 2.23 -2.90 -0.98
CA MET A 224 3.07 -3.90 -0.33
C MET A 224 3.02 -5.26 -1.03
N THR A 225 1.82 -5.68 -1.47
CA THR A 225 1.63 -6.95 -2.17
C THR A 225 2.30 -6.96 -3.55
N VAL A 226 2.16 -5.87 -4.30
CA VAL A 226 2.79 -5.74 -5.63
C VAL A 226 4.31 -5.65 -5.50
N HIS A 227 4.80 -4.94 -4.47
CA HIS A 227 6.22 -4.89 -4.16
C HIS A 227 6.78 -6.29 -3.89
N ASP A 228 6.18 -7.04 -2.96
CA ASP A 228 6.57 -8.41 -2.61
C ASP A 228 6.56 -9.36 -3.83
N LEU A 229 5.52 -9.29 -4.66
CA LEU A 229 5.44 -10.04 -5.91
C LEU A 229 6.63 -9.74 -6.82
N LEU A 230 6.98 -8.47 -7.01
CA LEU A 230 8.02 -8.03 -7.93
C LEU A 230 9.44 -8.21 -7.39
N GLU A 231 9.60 -8.35 -6.08
CA GLU A 231 10.85 -8.80 -5.46
C GLU A 231 11.09 -10.30 -5.70
N GLY A 232 10.04 -11.12 -5.59
CA GLY A 232 10.13 -12.57 -5.79
C GLY A 232 10.08 -13.02 -7.26
N ASN A 233 9.39 -12.25 -8.12
CA ASN A 233 9.23 -12.51 -9.55
C ASN A 233 9.27 -11.20 -10.33
N HIS A 234 10.39 -10.91 -11.00
CA HIS A 234 10.59 -9.63 -11.69
C HIS A 234 9.79 -9.46 -13.00
N ALA A 235 9.12 -10.50 -13.49
CA ALA A 235 8.31 -10.45 -14.71
C ALA A 235 7.09 -11.39 -14.61
N PRO A 236 6.17 -11.14 -13.65
CA PRO A 236 5.03 -12.01 -13.45
C PRO A 236 4.05 -11.90 -14.62
N SER A 237 3.46 -13.04 -14.98
CA SER A 237 2.32 -13.08 -15.89
C SER A 237 1.09 -12.42 -15.25
N GLU A 238 0.12 -12.00 -16.06
CA GLU A 238 -1.13 -11.44 -15.52
C GLU A 238 -1.85 -12.41 -14.57
N LEU A 239 -1.78 -13.73 -14.82
CA LEU A 239 -2.38 -14.73 -13.95
C LEU A 239 -1.68 -14.79 -12.58
N GLU A 240 -0.35 -14.68 -12.55
CA GLU A 240 0.42 -14.63 -11.30
C GLU A 240 0.12 -13.33 -10.53
N THR A 241 0.05 -12.19 -11.23
CA THR A 241 -0.34 -10.91 -10.62
C THR A 241 -1.73 -11.00 -10.00
N ARG A 242 -2.72 -11.57 -10.71
CA ARG A 242 -4.07 -11.77 -10.18
C ARG A 242 -4.07 -12.66 -8.94
N LYS A 243 -3.29 -13.74 -8.94
CA LYS A 243 -3.16 -14.65 -7.78
C LYS A 243 -2.57 -13.94 -6.57
N ALA A 244 -1.51 -13.14 -6.76
CA ALA A 244 -0.93 -12.36 -5.68
C ALA A 244 -1.93 -11.36 -5.08
N LEU A 245 -2.78 -10.78 -5.92
CA LEU A 245 -3.81 -9.82 -5.50
C LEU A 245 -5.06 -10.45 -4.88
N CYS A 246 -5.23 -11.78 -4.88
CA CYS A 246 -6.41 -12.43 -4.32
C CYS A 246 -6.66 -12.09 -2.83
N GLY A 247 -5.61 -11.78 -2.08
CA GLY A 247 -5.69 -11.33 -0.69
C GLY A 247 -5.90 -9.82 -0.51
N ASN A 248 -6.15 -9.05 -1.57
CA ASN A 248 -6.33 -7.59 -1.52
C ASN A 248 -7.67 -7.19 -2.11
N LEU A 249 -8.62 -6.82 -1.25
CA LEU A 249 -9.96 -6.43 -1.68
C LEU A 249 -10.04 -4.94 -2.01
N CYS A 250 -10.47 -4.64 -3.22
CA CYS A 250 -10.77 -3.28 -3.67
C CYS A 250 -12.24 -3.18 -4.10
N ARG A 251 -12.95 -2.19 -3.55
CA ARG A 251 -14.36 -1.94 -3.89
C ARG A 251 -14.56 -1.00 -5.08
N CYS A 252 -13.56 -0.17 -5.40
CA CYS A 252 -13.73 0.98 -6.28
C CYS A 252 -13.13 0.78 -7.69
N SER A 253 -11.93 0.19 -7.82
CA SER A 253 -11.14 0.27 -9.06
C SER A 253 -11.37 -0.85 -10.09
N GLY A 254 -11.94 -1.98 -9.69
CA GLY A 254 -12.07 -3.15 -10.58
C GLY A 254 -10.73 -3.78 -11.00
N TYR A 255 -9.62 -3.47 -10.31
CA TYR A 255 -8.28 -4.05 -10.45
C TYR A 255 -7.52 -3.79 -11.76
N ARG A 256 -8.15 -3.30 -12.83
CA ARG A 256 -7.47 -3.07 -14.12
C ARG A 256 -6.22 -2.19 -13.98
N GLY A 257 -6.35 -1.03 -13.32
CA GLY A 257 -5.23 -0.11 -13.12
C GLY A 257 -4.07 -0.71 -12.32
N VAL A 258 -4.33 -1.67 -11.42
CA VAL A 258 -3.28 -2.36 -10.65
C VAL A 258 -2.52 -3.34 -11.54
N LEU A 259 -3.23 -4.05 -12.42
CA LEU A 259 -2.60 -4.95 -13.39
C LEU A 259 -1.74 -4.17 -14.39
N ASP A 260 -2.22 -3.00 -14.81
CA ASP A 260 -1.48 -2.12 -15.71
C ASP A 260 -0.26 -1.51 -14.99
N ALA A 261 -0.38 -1.13 -13.72
CA ALA A 261 0.75 -0.68 -12.91
C ALA A 261 1.85 -1.74 -12.80
N VAL A 262 1.50 -3.02 -12.58
CA VAL A 262 2.50 -4.10 -12.54
C VAL A 262 3.23 -4.22 -13.88
N ARG A 263 2.51 -4.12 -15.01
CA ARG A 263 3.12 -4.16 -16.35
C ARG A 263 4.04 -2.96 -16.60
N GLU A 264 3.64 -1.76 -16.15
CA GLU A 264 4.46 -0.55 -16.24
C GLU A 264 5.77 -0.71 -15.45
N VAL A 265 5.71 -1.20 -14.21
CA VAL A 265 6.93 -1.43 -13.40
C VAL A 265 7.85 -2.47 -14.05
N VAL A 266 7.31 -3.58 -14.57
CA VAL A 266 8.12 -4.59 -15.27
C VAL A 266 8.80 -3.99 -16.50
N ALA A 267 8.09 -3.16 -17.28
CA ALA A 267 8.66 -2.49 -18.44
C ALA A 267 9.75 -1.47 -18.05
N GLU A 268 9.51 -0.63 -17.04
CA GLU A 268 10.47 0.35 -16.53
C GLU A 268 11.75 -0.32 -16.01
N ARG A 269 11.62 -1.39 -15.21
CA ARG A 269 12.76 -2.17 -14.70
C ARG A 269 13.53 -2.85 -15.83
N GLY A 270 12.82 -3.43 -16.80
CA GLY A 270 13.42 -4.07 -17.97
C GLY A 270 14.23 -3.09 -18.84
N ALA A 271 13.68 -1.91 -19.10
CA ALA A 271 14.39 -0.85 -19.84
C ALA A 271 15.62 -0.36 -19.08
N SER A 272 15.52 -0.18 -17.76
CA SER A 272 16.64 0.24 -16.90
C SER A 272 17.75 -0.81 -16.87
N ALA A 273 17.40 -2.11 -16.78
CA ALA A 273 18.36 -3.20 -16.81
C ALA A 273 19.08 -3.31 -18.17
N ALA A 274 18.36 -3.14 -19.28
CA ALA A 274 18.96 -3.12 -20.62
C ALA A 274 19.95 -1.95 -20.78
N ALA A 275 19.56 -0.74 -20.38
CA ALA A 275 20.44 0.42 -20.41
C ALA A 275 21.69 0.25 -19.54
N ALA A 276 21.54 -0.36 -18.34
CA ALA A 276 22.67 -0.67 -17.48
C ALA A 276 23.63 -1.70 -18.11
N ALA A 277 23.10 -2.70 -18.81
CA ALA A 277 23.91 -3.69 -19.52
C ALA A 277 24.69 -3.05 -20.69
N GLU A 278 24.05 -2.19 -21.47
CA GLU A 278 24.71 -1.45 -22.56
C GLU A 278 25.82 -0.52 -22.05
N ALA A 279 25.58 0.18 -20.94
CA ALA A 279 26.58 1.04 -20.30
C ALA A 279 27.79 0.23 -19.78
N ALA A 280 27.53 -0.93 -19.17
CA ALA A 280 28.57 -1.84 -18.70
C ALA A 280 29.42 -2.42 -19.85
N GLU A 281 28.79 -2.79 -20.97
CA GLU A 281 29.47 -3.24 -22.20
C GLU A 281 30.37 -2.14 -22.76
N ALA A 282 29.86 -0.91 -22.87
CA ALA A 282 30.61 0.24 -23.38
C ALA A 282 31.81 0.59 -22.49
N GLU A 283 31.66 0.54 -21.16
CA GLU A 283 32.76 0.75 -20.22
C GLU A 283 33.82 -0.36 -20.36
N ARG A 284 33.41 -1.61 -20.57
CA ARG A 284 34.31 -2.75 -20.77
C ARG A 284 35.10 -2.62 -22.07
N ALA A 285 34.45 -2.19 -23.15
CA ALA A 285 35.09 -1.91 -24.43
C ALA A 285 36.12 -0.77 -24.29
N ALA A 286 35.73 0.35 -23.65
CA ALA A 286 36.63 1.49 -23.42
C ALA A 286 37.87 1.11 -22.57
N ARG A 287 37.69 0.26 -21.55
CA ARG A 287 38.81 -0.27 -20.74
C ARG A 287 39.71 -1.21 -21.54
N ALA A 288 39.15 -2.00 -22.46
CA ALA A 288 39.91 -2.88 -23.34
C ALA A 288 40.74 -2.08 -24.36
N ASP A 289 40.17 -1.01 -24.94
CA ASP A 289 40.87 -0.10 -25.84
C ASP A 289 41.98 0.68 -25.11
N ALA A 290 41.76 1.09 -23.86
CA ALA A 290 42.79 1.73 -23.03
C ALA A 290 43.91 0.78 -22.57
N ALA A 291 43.65 -0.54 -22.57
CA ALA A 291 44.63 -1.58 -22.23
C ALA A 291 45.38 -2.13 -23.45
N ALA A 292 45.09 -1.66 -24.66
CA ALA A 292 45.88 -1.98 -25.83
C ALA A 292 47.34 -1.55 -25.58
N PRO A 293 48.34 -2.44 -25.77
CA PRO A 293 49.70 -2.10 -25.45
C PRO A 293 50.15 -0.95 -26.35
N GLY A 294 50.58 0.15 -25.71
CA GLY A 294 51.35 1.19 -26.37
C GLY A 294 52.47 0.54 -27.17
N ASP A 295 52.56 0.94 -28.44
CA ASP A 295 53.78 0.86 -29.25
C ASP A 295 54.59 -0.44 -29.16
N GLY A 296 53.90 -1.57 -29.18
CA GLY A 296 54.48 -2.89 -29.44
C GLY A 296 54.89 -3.04 -30.89
N GLN A 297 55.86 -2.25 -31.36
CA GLN A 297 56.47 -2.46 -32.67
C GLN A 297 57.05 -3.88 -32.70
N PRO A 298 56.66 -4.75 -33.66
CA PRO A 298 57.17 -6.10 -33.72
C PRO A 298 58.68 -6.05 -33.93
N ARG A 299 59.45 -6.32 -32.88
CA ARG A 299 60.91 -6.41 -32.99
C ARG A 299 61.26 -7.63 -33.81
N ILE A 300 61.79 -7.37 -35.00
CA ILE A 300 62.26 -8.39 -35.92
C ILE A 300 63.49 -9.08 -35.29
N PRO A 301 63.61 -10.43 -35.28
CA PRO A 301 64.58 -11.17 -34.45
C PRO A 301 66.07 -10.83 -34.60
N HIS A 302 66.48 -10.03 -35.58
CA HIS A 302 67.87 -9.67 -35.83
C HIS A 302 68.31 -8.32 -35.22
N GLN A 303 67.47 -7.69 -34.40
CA GLN A 303 67.80 -6.44 -33.68
C GLN A 303 68.20 -6.66 -32.20
N ILE A 304 68.60 -7.87 -31.83
CA ILE A 304 69.15 -8.17 -30.49
C ILE A 304 70.63 -7.74 -30.49
N PRO A 305 71.06 -6.75 -29.68
CA PRO A 305 72.46 -6.40 -29.57
C PRO A 305 73.22 -7.58 -28.95
N HIS A 306 74.21 -8.11 -29.67
CA HIS A 306 75.11 -9.11 -29.12
C HIS A 306 75.95 -8.48 -27.99
N PRO A 307 76.04 -9.09 -26.80
CA PRO A 307 77.05 -8.71 -25.84
C PRO A 307 78.41 -9.12 -26.41
N HIS A 308 79.39 -8.24 -26.34
CA HIS A 308 80.79 -8.39 -26.81
C HIS A 308 81.14 -7.79 -28.18
N ASP A 309 80.88 -6.51 -28.38
CA ASP A 309 81.85 -5.65 -29.08
C ASP A 309 82.70 -4.91 -28.02
N GLY A 310 83.64 -5.66 -27.44
CA GLY A 310 84.73 -5.12 -26.63
C GLY A 310 85.95 -4.91 -27.50
N GLY A 311 86.13 -3.70 -28.01
CA GLY A 311 87.30 -3.30 -28.78
C GLY A 311 88.57 -3.17 -27.93
N THR A 312 89.70 -3.46 -28.59
CA THR A 312 91.10 -3.07 -28.30
C THR A 312 91.73 -3.67 -27.02
N ALA A 313 92.93 -4.26 -27.02
CA ALA A 313 94.11 -4.17 -27.88
C ALA A 313 94.93 -5.47 -27.82
#